data_AF-A0A227J8F9-F1
#
_entry.id   AF-A0A227J8F9-F1
#
_cell.length_a   1.000
_cell.length_b   1.000
_cell.length_c   1.000
_cell.angle_alpha   90.00
_cell.angle_beta   90.00
_cell.angle_gamma   90.00
#
_symmetry.space_group_name_H-M   'P 1'
#
loop_
_entity.id
_entity.type
_entity.pdbx_description
1 polymer ?
#
loop_
_entity_poly.entity_id
_entity_poly.type
_entity_poly.pdbx_seq_one_letter_code
_entity_poly.pdbx_strand_id
1 'polypeptide(L)'
;ENALVVTPSEHMMVPSYPGLPYEGATITFDRDTALSREDMHFISWEHPMIQGGIDLLMSEGVGTSAVSLLKNKALPVGTILLELIYAVDAQAPKRSGITRFLPKTPIRLMMDSRGNDLSAQVEFEGFNRQLSPVNRHLGSKLVTSVQKDVHRL
;
A
#
# COMPACT_ATOMS: atom_id res chain seq x y z
N GLU A 1 25.95 -0.54 -16.26
CA GLU A 1 25.14 0.57 -15.74
C GLU A 1 23.99 -0.02 -14.89
N ASN A 2 24.27 -0.36 -13.62
CA ASN A 2 23.32 -1.00 -12.70
C ASN A 2 23.20 -0.18 -11.41
N ALA A 3 23.14 1.15 -11.51
CA ALA A 3 23.11 2.02 -10.34
C ALA A 3 22.12 3.18 -10.52
N LEU A 4 21.52 3.61 -9.42
CA LEU A 4 20.63 4.76 -9.36
C LEU A 4 21.13 5.74 -8.31
N VAL A 5 21.00 7.04 -8.58
CA VAL A 5 21.26 8.07 -7.59
C VAL A 5 19.93 8.49 -6.98
N VAL A 6 19.83 8.39 -5.66
CA VAL A 6 18.64 8.76 -4.89
C VAL A 6 19.00 9.96 -4.03
N THR A 7 18.27 11.06 -4.19
CA THR A 7 18.49 12.30 -3.44
C THR A 7 17.21 12.74 -2.74
N PRO A 8 17.31 13.29 -1.51
CA PRO A 8 16.20 13.99 -0.87
C PRO A 8 15.61 15.09 -1.77
N SER A 9 14.34 15.44 -1.54
CA SER A 9 13.66 16.53 -2.25
C SER A 9 12.87 17.41 -1.30
N GLU A 10 12.50 18.62 -1.73
CA GLU A 10 11.69 19.54 -0.93
C GLU A 10 10.27 19.02 -0.63
N HIS A 11 9.79 18.06 -1.43
CA HIS A 11 8.45 17.48 -1.29
C HIS A 11 8.47 16.13 -0.58
N MET A 12 9.49 15.84 0.22
CA MET A 12 9.51 14.64 1.04
C MET A 12 8.34 14.64 2.04
N MET A 13 7.67 13.50 2.16
CA MET A 13 6.59 13.29 3.13
C MET A 13 7.09 13.31 4.58
N VAL A 14 8.38 13.02 4.79
CA VAL A 14 9.05 13.01 6.08
C VAL A 14 10.26 13.93 6.13
N PRO A 15 10.61 14.48 7.31
CA PRO A 15 11.80 15.31 7.47
C PRO A 15 13.12 14.59 7.19
N SER A 16 13.16 13.27 7.36
CA SER A 16 14.33 12.42 7.10
C SER A 16 13.88 11.01 6.76
N TYR A 17 14.50 10.38 5.76
CA TYR A 17 14.16 9.02 5.36
C TYR A 17 15.18 8.02 5.92
N PRO A 18 14.74 6.90 6.55
CA PRO A 18 15.64 5.93 7.15
C PRO A 18 16.70 5.41 6.16
N GLY A 19 17.98 5.52 6.52
CA GLY A 19 19.08 5.00 5.71
C GLY A 19 19.41 5.79 4.43
N LEU A 20 18.74 6.93 4.16
CA LEU A 20 19.09 7.84 3.07
C LEU A 20 19.86 9.06 3.63
N PRO A 21 21.13 9.28 3.25
CA PRO A 21 21.90 10.47 3.63
C PRO A 21 21.31 11.77 3.06
N TYR A 22 21.64 12.91 3.69
CA TYR A 22 21.13 14.21 3.25
C TYR A 22 21.68 14.63 1.88
N GLU A 23 22.93 14.26 1.60
CA GLU A 23 23.59 14.42 0.31
C GLU A 23 23.10 13.45 -0.77
N GLY A 24 22.23 12.50 -0.42
CA GLY A 24 21.79 11.40 -1.27
C GLY A 24 22.74 10.20 -1.23
N ALA A 25 22.38 9.15 -1.96
CA ALA A 25 23.17 7.94 -2.06
C ALA A 25 23.09 7.34 -3.47
N THR A 26 24.18 6.67 -3.88
CA THR A 26 24.15 5.79 -5.05
C THR A 26 23.78 4.39 -4.58
N ILE A 27 22.79 3.79 -5.23
CA ILE A 27 22.25 2.48 -4.89
C ILE A 27 22.38 1.51 -6.06
N THR A 28 22.49 0.22 -5.76
CA THR A 28 22.42 -0.85 -6.76
C THR A 28 21.63 -2.04 -6.21
N PHE A 29 20.95 -2.76 -7.09
CA PHE A 29 20.28 -4.03 -6.78
C PHE A 29 21.11 -5.24 -7.24
N ASP A 30 22.27 -5.00 -7.85
CA ASP A 30 23.16 -6.03 -8.36
C ASP A 30 24.32 -6.27 -7.38
N ARG A 31 24.47 -7.52 -6.95
CA ARG A 31 25.45 -7.88 -5.91
C ARG A 31 26.88 -7.77 -6.43
N ASP A 32 27.14 -8.17 -7.67
CA ASP A 32 28.49 -8.13 -8.24
C ASP A 32 28.96 -6.69 -8.42
N THR A 33 28.05 -5.80 -8.86
CA THR A 33 28.30 -4.35 -8.89
C THR A 33 28.65 -3.84 -7.49
N ALA A 34 27.86 -4.15 -6.45
CA ALA A 34 28.12 -3.70 -5.09
C ALA A 34 29.46 -4.21 -4.52
N LEU A 35 29.84 -5.45 -4.82
CA LEU A 35 31.14 -6.01 -4.40
C LEU A 35 32.33 -5.31 -5.08
N SER A 36 32.14 -4.80 -6.29
CA SER A 36 33.17 -4.05 -7.01
C SER A 36 33.26 -2.56 -6.61
N ARG A 37 32.23 -2.05 -5.92
CA ARG A 37 31.99 -0.62 -5.65
C ARG A 37 31.48 -0.42 -4.23
N GLU A 38 32.41 -0.21 -3.29
CA GLU A 38 32.07 0.04 -1.87
C GLU A 38 31.33 1.39 -1.64
N ASP A 39 31.39 2.30 -2.61
CA ASP A 39 30.68 3.58 -2.61
C ASP A 39 29.17 3.45 -2.88
N MET A 40 28.68 2.25 -3.18
CA MET A 40 27.27 1.98 -3.45
C MET A 40 26.58 1.20 -2.34
N HIS A 41 25.34 1.58 -2.05
CA HIS A 41 24.47 0.77 -1.20
C HIS A 41 23.84 -0.38 -1.99
N PHE A 42 24.10 -1.61 -1.57
CA PHE A 42 23.37 -2.78 -2.07
C PHE A 42 21.97 -2.85 -1.44
N ILE A 43 20.94 -2.72 -2.27
CA ILE A 43 19.55 -2.72 -1.82
C ILE A 43 18.98 -4.13 -1.88
N SER A 44 18.50 -4.59 -0.73
CA SER A 44 17.75 -5.83 -0.55
C SER A 44 16.55 -5.58 0.36
N TRP A 45 15.67 -6.56 0.51
CA TRP A 45 14.53 -6.49 1.41
C TRP A 45 14.93 -6.17 2.86
N GLU A 46 16.12 -6.57 3.29
CA GLU A 46 16.63 -6.33 4.66
C GLU A 46 17.32 -4.96 4.81
N HIS A 47 17.51 -4.20 3.73
CA HIS A 47 18.21 -2.93 3.81
C HIS A 47 17.40 -1.90 4.64
N PRO A 48 18.03 -1.11 5.53
CA PRO A 48 17.32 -0.14 6.37
C PRO A 48 16.43 0.86 5.61
N MET A 49 16.83 1.25 4.39
CA MET A 49 15.98 2.07 3.51
C MET A 49 14.64 1.38 3.16
N ILE A 50 14.65 0.08 2.88
CA ILE A 50 13.44 -0.65 2.51
C ILE A 50 12.57 -0.91 3.73
N GLN A 51 13.16 -1.46 4.81
CA GLN A 51 12.42 -1.72 6.05
C GLN A 51 11.85 -0.45 6.66
N GLY A 52 12.65 0.62 6.74
CA GLY A 52 12.21 1.91 7.26
C GLY A 52 11.14 2.57 6.38
N GLY A 53 11.22 2.42 5.05
CA GLY A 53 10.16 2.87 4.14
C GLY A 53 8.83 2.14 4.34
N ILE A 54 8.87 0.82 4.50
CA ILE A 54 7.68 0.00 4.79
C ILE A 54 7.09 0.40 6.14
N ASP A 55 7.91 0.50 7.19
CA ASP A 55 7.47 0.89 8.53
C ASP A 55 6.82 2.27 8.52
N LEU A 56 7.39 3.22 7.78
CA LEU A 56 6.85 4.56 7.64
C LEU A 56 5.46 4.53 6.97
N LEU A 57 5.35 3.87 5.81
CA LEU A 57 4.08 3.75 5.08
C LEU A 57 2.99 3.11 5.94
N MET A 58 3.34 2.07 6.70
CA MET A 58 2.41 1.37 7.58
C MET A 58 2.01 2.20 8.81
N SER A 59 2.78 3.21 9.20
CA SER A 59 2.55 4.03 10.39
C SER A 59 1.79 5.33 10.11
N GLU A 60 1.95 5.92 8.91
CA GLU A 60 1.43 7.26 8.61
C GLU A 60 -0.07 7.29 8.28
N GLY A 61 -0.74 6.15 8.18
CA GLY A 61 -2.18 6.08 7.87
C GLY A 61 -2.54 6.58 6.46
N VAL A 62 -1.55 6.88 5.62
CA VAL A 62 -1.71 7.24 4.21
C VAL A 62 -2.18 6.00 3.44
N GLY A 63 -3.15 6.20 2.55
CA GLY A 63 -3.71 5.09 1.74
C GLY A 63 -4.72 4.20 2.49
N THR A 64 -5.13 4.55 3.71
CA THR A 64 -6.12 3.79 4.50
C THR A 64 -7.56 3.88 3.99
N SER A 65 -7.88 4.91 3.22
CA SER A 65 -9.20 5.07 2.61
C SER A 65 -9.09 5.76 1.26
N ALA A 66 -9.90 5.31 0.30
CA ALA A 66 -9.96 5.88 -1.04
C ALA A 66 -11.37 5.69 -1.62
N VAL A 67 -11.72 6.53 -2.60
CA VAL A 67 -12.96 6.44 -3.36
C VAL A 67 -12.63 6.54 -4.84
N SER A 68 -13.13 5.59 -5.62
CA SER A 68 -12.89 5.52 -7.05
C SER A 68 -14.15 5.16 -7.82
N LEU A 69 -14.16 5.46 -9.12
CA LEU A 69 -15.24 5.07 -10.03
C LEU A 69 -14.81 3.89 -10.89
N LEU A 70 -15.65 2.88 -10.97
CA LEU A 70 -15.54 1.81 -11.94
C LEU A 70 -16.44 2.11 -13.14
N LYS A 71 -15.85 2.25 -14.33
CA LYS A 71 -16.61 2.45 -15.57
C LYS A 71 -16.85 1.11 -16.24
N ASN A 72 -17.96 0.45 -15.91
CA ASN A 72 -18.33 -0.84 -16.49
C ASN A 72 -19.78 -0.85 -16.97
N LYS A 73 -20.00 -1.04 -18.27
CA LYS A 73 -21.34 -1.08 -18.88
C LYS A 73 -22.14 -2.33 -18.56
N ALA A 74 -21.48 -3.39 -18.10
CA ALA A 74 -22.13 -4.65 -17.73
C ALA A 74 -22.74 -4.61 -16.32
N LEU A 75 -22.38 -3.61 -15.50
CA LEU A 75 -22.90 -3.45 -14.16
C LEU A 75 -24.06 -2.44 -14.12
N PRO A 76 -25.10 -2.69 -13.31
CA PRO A 76 -26.15 -1.72 -13.07
C PRO A 76 -25.59 -0.37 -12.54
N VAL A 77 -26.24 0.72 -12.93
CA VAL A 77 -25.92 2.04 -12.39
C VAL A 77 -26.16 2.06 -10.88
N GLY A 78 -25.25 2.68 -10.13
CA GLY A 78 -25.34 2.74 -8.67
C GLY A 78 -24.86 1.48 -7.96
N THR A 79 -24.22 0.54 -8.66
CA THR A 79 -23.53 -0.59 -8.03
C THR A 79 -22.46 -0.07 -7.07
N ILE A 80 -22.48 -0.55 -5.83
CA ILE A 80 -21.49 -0.26 -4.80
C ILE A 80 -20.64 -1.51 -4.61
N LEU A 81 -19.33 -1.31 -4.60
CA LEU A 81 -18.35 -2.31 -4.19
C LEU A 81 -17.55 -1.72 -3.03
N LEU A 82 -17.38 -2.51 -1.97
CA LEU A 82 -16.60 -2.12 -0.81
C LEU A 82 -15.40 -3.05 -0.69
N GLU A 83 -14.21 -2.51 -0.88
CA GLU A 83 -12.95 -3.24 -0.71
C GLU A 83 -12.39 -2.94 0.68
N LEU A 84 -12.09 -4.00 1.43
CA LEU A 84 -11.58 -3.93 2.79
C LEU A 84 -10.29 -4.74 2.87
N ILE A 85 -9.26 -4.17 3.47
CA ILE A 85 -7.98 -4.85 3.71
C ILE A 85 -7.81 -4.96 5.22
N TYR A 86 -8.12 -6.12 5.76
CA TYR A 86 -7.90 -6.44 7.16
C TYR A 86 -6.48 -6.96 7.38
N ALA A 87 -5.96 -6.77 8.57
CA ALA A 87 -4.76 -7.47 9.02
C ALA A 87 -5.05 -8.05 10.40
N VAL A 88 -4.67 -9.30 10.60
CA VAL A 88 -4.72 -9.91 11.94
C VAL A 88 -3.49 -9.44 12.69
N ASP A 89 -3.72 -8.79 13.83
CA ASP A 89 -2.64 -8.37 14.72
C ASP A 89 -2.67 -9.20 16.00
N ALA A 90 -1.48 -9.59 16.47
CA ALA A 90 -1.33 -10.40 17.66
C ALA A 90 -0.47 -9.66 18.68
N GLN A 91 -1.09 -9.36 19.83
CA GLN A 91 -0.41 -8.68 20.94
C GLN A 91 0.43 -9.70 21.71
N ALA A 92 1.69 -9.87 21.31
CA ALA A 92 2.64 -10.73 21.99
C ALA A 92 4.04 -10.09 22.10
N PRO A 93 4.82 -10.40 23.15
CA PRO A 93 6.20 -9.95 23.25
C PRO A 93 7.05 -10.45 22.08
N LYS A 94 8.01 -9.66 21.59
CA LYS A 94 8.92 -10.04 20.48
C LYS A 94 9.58 -11.41 20.68
N ARG A 95 9.92 -11.77 21.93
CA ARG A 95 10.51 -13.07 22.29
C ARG A 95 9.62 -14.29 21.99
N SER A 96 8.32 -14.11 21.79
CA SER A 96 7.38 -15.20 21.46
C SER A 96 7.60 -15.77 20.06
N GLY A 97 8.22 -14.99 19.16
CA GLY A 97 8.38 -15.38 17.76
C GLY A 97 7.07 -15.52 16.99
N ILE A 98 5.94 -14.99 17.51
CA ILE A 98 4.60 -15.18 16.90
C ILE A 98 4.55 -14.75 15.44
N THR A 99 5.30 -13.70 15.06
CA THR A 99 5.36 -13.17 13.70
C THR A 99 5.88 -14.20 12.67
N ARG A 100 6.59 -15.25 13.12
CA ARG A 100 7.03 -16.36 12.24
C ARG A 100 5.86 -17.27 11.81
N PHE A 101 4.79 -17.32 12.60
CA PHE A 101 3.63 -18.18 12.37
C PHE A 101 2.40 -17.37 11.95
N LEU A 102 2.31 -16.13 12.43
CA LEU A 102 1.26 -15.18 12.09
C LEU A 102 1.92 -13.85 11.68
N PRO A 103 2.53 -13.80 10.48
CA PRO A 103 2.98 -12.53 9.93
C PRO A 103 1.78 -11.63 9.63
N LYS A 104 2.02 -10.31 9.51
CA LYS A 104 1.01 -9.31 9.14
C LYS A 104 0.52 -9.52 7.70
N THR A 105 -0.32 -10.54 7.52
CA THR A 105 -0.82 -10.97 6.23
C THR A 105 -2.13 -10.22 5.94
N PRO A 106 -2.21 -9.46 4.84
CA PRO A 106 -3.44 -8.77 4.50
C PRO A 106 -4.53 -9.78 4.10
N ILE A 107 -5.72 -9.59 4.66
CA ILE A 107 -6.95 -10.31 4.31
C ILE A 107 -7.82 -9.33 3.55
N ARG A 108 -7.89 -9.51 2.23
CA ARG A 108 -8.69 -8.68 1.34
C ARG A 108 -10.10 -9.25 1.23
N LEU A 109 -11.10 -8.41 1.47
CA LEU A 109 -12.51 -8.68 1.20
C LEU A 109 -13.00 -7.69 0.15
N MET A 110 -13.86 -8.14 -0.76
CA MET A 110 -14.53 -7.29 -1.73
C MET A 110 -16.02 -7.56 -1.70
N MET A 111 -16.77 -6.71 -1.02
CA MET A 111 -18.20 -6.91 -0.81
C MET A 111 -19.03 -6.22 -1.87
N ASP A 112 -20.03 -6.95 -2.39
CA ASP A 112 -21.15 -6.33 -3.12
C ASP A 112 -22.19 -5.72 -2.16
N SER A 113 -23.19 -5.02 -2.70
CA SER A 113 -24.27 -4.41 -1.90
C SER A 113 -25.16 -5.42 -1.14
N ARG A 114 -24.96 -6.72 -1.33
CA ARG A 114 -25.67 -7.80 -0.64
C ARG A 114 -24.80 -8.51 0.41
N GLY A 115 -23.54 -8.07 0.58
CA GLY A 115 -22.59 -8.66 1.53
C GLY A 115 -21.90 -9.93 1.02
N ASN A 116 -21.96 -10.23 -0.28
CA ASN A 116 -21.20 -11.35 -0.84
C ASN A 116 -19.74 -10.94 -1.04
N ASP A 117 -18.80 -11.77 -0.60
CA ASP A 117 -17.38 -11.56 -0.87
C ASP A 117 -17.01 -12.07 -2.28
N LEU A 118 -16.45 -11.16 -3.07
CA LEU A 118 -15.99 -11.34 -4.44
C LEU A 118 -14.45 -11.37 -4.54
N SER A 119 -13.73 -11.30 -3.42
CA SER A 119 -12.27 -11.17 -3.37
C SER A 119 -11.54 -12.30 -4.10
N ALA A 120 -12.09 -13.52 -4.06
CA ALA A 120 -11.52 -14.70 -4.71
C ALA A 120 -11.68 -14.67 -6.24
N GLN A 121 -12.70 -14.01 -6.76
CA GLN A 121 -13.00 -13.92 -8.19
C GLN A 121 -12.41 -12.66 -8.82
N VAL A 122 -12.19 -11.62 -8.02
CA VAL A 122 -11.73 -10.31 -8.48
C VAL A 122 -10.31 -10.05 -7.98
N GLU A 123 -9.33 -10.25 -8.85
CA GLU A 123 -7.92 -9.97 -8.56
C GLU A 123 -7.66 -8.46 -8.35
N PHE A 124 -6.72 -8.10 -7.48
CA PHE A 124 -6.49 -6.73 -7.04
C PHE A 124 -5.96 -5.83 -8.15
N GLU A 125 -4.87 -6.20 -8.80
CA GLU A 125 -4.21 -5.38 -9.81
C GLU A 125 -5.07 -5.20 -11.06
N GLY A 126 -5.75 -6.25 -11.49
CA GLY A 126 -6.70 -6.22 -12.59
C GLY A 126 -7.90 -5.31 -12.32
N PHE A 127 -8.41 -5.32 -11.09
CA PHE A 127 -9.50 -4.44 -10.69
C PHE A 127 -9.04 -2.98 -10.56
N ASN A 128 -7.94 -2.75 -9.84
CA ASN A 128 -7.40 -1.42 -9.57
C ASN A 128 -7.09 -0.64 -10.85
N ARG A 129 -6.57 -1.31 -11.90
CA ARG A 129 -6.30 -0.69 -13.21
C ARG A 129 -7.54 -0.17 -13.94
N GLN A 130 -8.73 -0.64 -13.62
CA GLN A 130 -9.99 -0.19 -14.24
C GLN A 130 -10.62 1.00 -13.51
N LEU A 131 -10.10 1.35 -12.33
CA LEU A 131 -10.62 2.42 -11.50
C LEU A 131 -10.15 3.79 -12.02
N SER A 132 -11.02 4.78 -11.89
CA SER A 132 -10.71 6.18 -12.17
C SER A 132 -10.84 7.01 -10.89
N PRO A 133 -9.91 7.96 -10.65
CA PRO A 133 -9.96 8.82 -9.48
C PRO A 133 -11.17 9.77 -9.52
N VAL A 134 -11.60 10.21 -8.34
CA VAL A 134 -12.71 11.16 -8.16
C VAL A 134 -12.21 12.41 -7.46
N ASN A 135 -12.70 13.58 -7.85
CA ASN A 135 -12.39 14.80 -7.12
C ASN A 135 -13.00 14.79 -5.70
N ARG A 136 -12.37 15.51 -4.77
CA ARG A 136 -12.73 15.51 -3.35
C ARG A 136 -14.19 15.88 -3.08
N HIS A 137 -14.73 16.86 -3.81
CA HIS A 137 -16.10 17.33 -3.62
C HIS A 137 -17.14 16.26 -3.99
N LEU A 138 -16.97 15.64 -5.17
CA LEU A 138 -17.84 14.57 -5.64
C LEU A 138 -17.70 13.32 -4.78
N GLY A 139 -16.45 12.92 -4.45
CA GLY A 139 -16.19 11.76 -3.59
C GLY A 139 -16.88 11.87 -2.23
N SER A 140 -16.81 13.03 -1.59
CA SER A 140 -17.48 13.28 -0.30
C SER A 140 -19.02 13.14 -0.39
N LYS A 141 -19.64 13.66 -1.46
CA LYS A 141 -21.09 13.51 -1.69
C LYS A 141 -21.48 12.05 -1.93
N LEU A 142 -20.72 11.33 -2.75
CA LEU A 142 -20.97 9.92 -3.05
C LEU A 142 -20.93 9.07 -1.77
N VAL A 143 -19.85 9.18 -0.99
CA VAL A 143 -19.72 8.43 0.28
C VAL A 143 -20.85 8.77 1.24
N THR A 144 -21.19 10.05 1.40
CA THR A 144 -22.28 10.47 2.29
C THR A 144 -23.62 9.87 1.89
N SER A 145 -23.89 9.78 0.57
CA SER A 145 -25.15 9.25 0.06
C SER A 145 -25.35 7.76 0.33
N VAL A 146 -24.27 6.98 0.38
CA VAL A 146 -24.29 5.51 0.55
C VAL A 146 -23.81 5.03 1.93
N GLN A 147 -23.49 5.96 2.84
CA GLN A 147 -22.90 5.66 4.15
C GLN A 147 -23.72 4.64 4.95
N LYS A 148 -25.06 4.75 4.92
CA LYS A 148 -25.95 3.82 5.65
C LYS A 148 -25.88 2.40 5.09
N ASP A 149 -25.69 2.26 3.78
CA ASP A 149 -25.58 0.96 3.13
C ASP A 149 -24.22 0.33 3.42
N VAL A 150 -23.15 1.12 3.33
CA VAL A 150 -21.80 0.70 3.71
C VAL A 150 -21.72 0.23 5.16
N HIS A 151 -22.36 0.91 6.11
CA HIS A 151 -22.37 0.51 7.53
C HIS A 151 -23.18 -0.77 7.82
N ARG A 152 -24.01 -1.24 6.88
CA ARG A 152 -24.80 -2.46 7.04
C ARG A 152 -24.07 -3.70 6.53
N LEU A 153 -23.09 -3.52 5.64
CA LEU A 153 -22.21 -4.57 5.13
C LEU A 153 -21.18 -4.93 6.20
#